data_AF-A0A009HU24-F1
#
_entry.id   AF-A0A009HU24-F1
#
_cell.length_a   1.000
_cell.length_b   1.000
_cell.length_c   1.000
_cell.angle_alpha   90.00
_cell.angle_beta   90.00
_cell.angle_gamma   90.00
#
_symmetry.space_group_name_H-M   'P 1'
#
loop_
_entity.id
_entity.type
_entity.pdbx_description
1 polymer ?
#
loop_
_entity_poly.entity_id
_entity_poly.type
_entity_poly.pdbx_seq_one_letter_code
_entity_poly.pdbx_strand_id
1 'polypeptide(L)'
;MLSFFSKLRNKQISLFMFNVIIAIWLGAILNIGFYKKVHLLTPYLGIKATLFLAATVVIVVATYYAALQILNWKWTAKIFAILLVFIGGFSSYFVNTLGVIISPDQIQNIAQTDVAEATDLLSLRFGLWTIFFVVLPIFLITQVKLKSEKILPLLLKKVLSIALVFAVVGGLLFAYYVDFAAIFREHRDLKGMISPQNTISSVMSYYRKKAPKKNLPLVKYGEDAHQVQQTQKDLPKLMVLVVGETARAESFSLNGYAKNTNPELSKQNILNFSQVSSCGTATAVSVPCMFSGMPRVDYDEQLASHREGLLDIAKRAGYQVTWIDNNSGCKGACDRVEQYQIPEDLKQKWCKDGECLDDILIDSLKQYLASIPKDDKRPRLVVLHQMGSHGPAYYKRAPEGYQPFKPTCDTNAIQGCSPAELINSYDNTIVYTDHVLSQMINTLKEVSNYQTGFWYLSDHGESTGEHGMYLHGSPYSIAPSQQTHIPMIMWFSDGWKQNNLAQVNCLNQQTKQKLSQDNLFPSLLSMLDVKTQVINPQLDMLHSCANVN
;
A
#
# COMPACT_ATOMS: atom_id res chain seq x y z
N MET A 1 42.01 2.67 -15.19
CA MET A 1 40.71 3.02 -15.79
C MET A 1 40.81 3.65 -17.18
N LEU A 2 41.59 4.72 -17.40
CA LEU A 2 41.67 5.45 -18.69
C LEU A 2 42.05 4.58 -19.91
N SER A 3 42.98 3.63 -19.75
CA SER A 3 43.38 2.67 -20.80
C SER A 3 42.25 1.71 -21.22
N PHE A 4 41.40 1.29 -20.28
CA PHE A 4 40.25 0.41 -20.57
C PHE A 4 39.17 1.15 -21.35
N PHE A 5 38.82 2.38 -20.94
CA PHE A 5 37.83 3.20 -21.64
C PHE A 5 38.29 3.63 -23.03
N SER A 6 39.59 3.92 -23.20
CA SER A 6 40.21 4.16 -24.51
C SER A 6 40.08 2.94 -25.44
N LYS A 7 40.37 1.73 -24.94
CA LYS A 7 40.17 0.48 -25.69
C LYS A 7 38.70 0.23 -26.04
N LEU A 8 37.77 0.52 -25.12
CA LEU A 8 36.32 0.37 -25.35
C LEU A 8 35.81 1.31 -26.46
N ARG A 9 36.29 2.57 -26.46
CA ARG A 9 35.92 3.60 -27.44
C ARG A 9 36.47 3.33 -28.85
N ASN A 10 37.54 2.55 -28.97
CA ASN A 10 38.19 2.23 -30.24
C ASN A 10 37.72 0.90 -30.85
N LYS A 11 37.11 0.01 -30.07
CA LYS A 11 36.61 -1.28 -30.57
C LYS A 11 35.17 -1.12 -31.08
N GLN A 12 34.98 -1.32 -32.38
CA GLN A 12 33.63 -1.35 -32.95
C GLN A 12 32.98 -2.71 -32.69
N ILE A 13 31.73 -2.72 -32.23
CA ILE A 13 30.94 -3.94 -32.03
C ILE A 13 29.76 -4.00 -33.02
N SER A 14 29.37 -5.21 -33.41
CA SER A 14 28.17 -5.40 -34.24
C SER A 14 26.91 -5.11 -33.45
N LEU A 15 25.83 -4.73 -34.13
CA LEU A 15 24.52 -4.53 -33.50
C LEU A 15 24.02 -5.82 -32.82
N PHE A 16 24.35 -6.98 -33.37
CA PHE A 16 24.06 -8.29 -32.77
C PHE A 16 24.72 -8.44 -31.40
N MET A 17 26.04 -8.23 -31.32
CA MET A 17 26.77 -8.36 -30.06
C MET A 17 26.31 -7.33 -29.02
N PHE A 18 26.01 -6.11 -29.47
CA PHE A 18 25.40 -5.09 -28.60
C PHE A 18 24.08 -5.59 -28.01
N ASN A 19 23.16 -6.08 -28.85
CA ASN A 19 21.87 -6.59 -28.39
C ASN A 19 22.00 -7.79 -27.44
N VAL A 20 22.97 -8.69 -27.67
CA VAL A 20 23.24 -9.82 -26.76
C VAL A 20 23.69 -9.31 -25.39
N ILE A 21 24.64 -8.37 -25.34
CA ILE A 21 25.14 -7.81 -24.07
C ILE A 21 24.00 -7.14 -23.29
N ILE A 22 23.19 -6.32 -23.97
CA ILE A 22 22.04 -5.66 -23.33
C ILE A 22 20.99 -6.69 -22.89
N ALA A 23 20.72 -7.72 -23.70
CA ALA A 23 19.77 -8.77 -23.32
C ALA A 23 20.23 -9.58 -22.10
N ILE A 24 21.52 -9.86 -21.98
CA ILE A 24 22.08 -10.52 -20.79
C ILE A 24 21.95 -9.61 -19.57
N TRP A 25 22.26 -8.31 -19.72
CA TRP A 25 22.11 -7.34 -18.65
C TRP A 25 20.65 -7.26 -18.16
N LEU A 26 19.72 -7.03 -19.08
CA LEU A 26 18.29 -6.94 -18.76
C LEU A 26 17.76 -8.28 -18.25
N GLY A 27 18.02 -9.37 -18.95
CA GLY A 27 17.42 -10.68 -18.68
C GLY A 27 18.04 -11.41 -17.49
N ALA A 28 19.36 -11.47 -17.38
CA ALA A 28 20.01 -12.25 -16.32
C ALA A 28 20.30 -11.40 -15.07
N ILE A 29 20.89 -10.21 -15.24
CA ILE A 29 21.43 -9.44 -14.12
C ILE A 29 20.32 -8.72 -13.34
N LEU A 30 19.38 -8.05 -14.01
CA LEU A 30 18.32 -7.30 -13.35
C LEU A 30 17.21 -8.19 -12.74
N ASN A 31 17.09 -9.45 -13.18
CA ASN A 31 15.97 -10.32 -12.80
C ASN A 31 16.31 -11.38 -11.74
N ILE A 32 17.38 -11.18 -10.96
CA ILE A 32 17.80 -12.13 -9.91
C ILE A 32 16.68 -12.43 -8.91
N GLY A 33 15.92 -11.42 -8.47
CA GLY A 33 14.80 -11.58 -7.54
C GLY A 33 13.70 -12.48 -8.09
N PHE A 34 13.37 -12.34 -9.38
CA PHE A 34 12.44 -13.23 -10.08
C PHE A 34 12.96 -14.67 -10.10
N TYR A 35 14.23 -14.88 -10.43
CA TYR A 35 14.83 -16.23 -10.46
C TYR A 35 14.87 -16.89 -9.09
N LYS A 36 15.15 -16.13 -8.01
CA LYS A 36 15.06 -16.63 -6.64
C LYS A 36 13.64 -17.11 -6.32
N LYS A 37 12.61 -16.35 -6.73
CA LYS A 37 11.22 -16.74 -6.50
C LYS A 37 10.83 -17.99 -7.30
N VAL A 38 11.23 -18.09 -8.55
CA VAL A 38 11.04 -19.31 -9.37
C VAL A 38 11.74 -20.52 -8.75
N HIS A 39 12.94 -20.33 -8.19
CA HIS A 39 13.65 -21.40 -7.49
C HIS A 39 12.95 -21.87 -6.21
N LEU A 40 12.21 -21.00 -5.52
CA LEU A 40 11.41 -21.39 -4.36
C LEU A 40 10.12 -22.13 -4.73
N LEU A 41 9.61 -21.91 -5.94
CA LEU A 41 8.34 -22.48 -6.42
C LEU A 41 8.52 -23.75 -7.25
N THR A 42 9.75 -24.08 -7.66
CA THR A 42 9.99 -25.27 -8.47
C THR A 42 9.93 -26.54 -7.60
N PRO A 43 9.29 -27.62 -8.08
CA PRO A 43 9.26 -28.89 -7.36
C PRO A 43 10.59 -29.67 -7.45
N TYR A 44 11.53 -29.19 -8.26
CA TYR A 44 12.81 -29.86 -8.48
C TYR A 44 13.82 -29.60 -7.36
N LEU A 45 14.70 -30.58 -7.13
CA LEU A 45 15.85 -30.47 -6.23
C LEU A 45 17.16 -30.77 -6.99
N GLY A 46 18.28 -30.28 -6.45
CA GLY A 46 19.63 -30.55 -6.96
C GLY A 46 19.84 -30.09 -8.40
N ILE A 47 20.42 -30.96 -9.24
CA ILE A 47 20.81 -30.60 -10.62
C ILE A 47 19.59 -30.27 -11.51
N LYS A 48 18.45 -30.91 -11.28
CA LYS A 48 17.22 -30.65 -12.05
C LYS A 48 16.70 -29.23 -11.82
N ALA A 49 16.75 -28.76 -10.57
CA ALA A 49 16.38 -27.38 -10.22
C ALA A 49 17.31 -26.37 -10.91
N THR A 50 18.61 -26.69 -10.95
CA THR A 50 19.62 -25.84 -11.61
C THR A 50 19.39 -25.77 -13.12
N LEU A 51 19.09 -26.89 -13.76
CA LEU A 51 18.78 -26.94 -15.20
C LEU A 51 17.49 -26.17 -15.53
N PHE A 52 16.43 -26.33 -14.73
CA PHE A 52 15.19 -25.59 -14.89
C PHE A 52 15.41 -24.07 -14.72
N LEU A 53 16.20 -23.67 -13.73
CA LEU A 53 16.53 -22.27 -13.51
C LEU A 53 17.37 -21.70 -14.66
N ALA A 54 18.37 -22.44 -15.13
CA ALA A 54 19.18 -22.07 -16.29
C ALA A 54 18.31 -21.93 -17.55
N ALA A 55 17.37 -22.84 -17.79
CA ALA A 55 16.40 -22.74 -18.87
C ALA A 55 15.55 -21.48 -18.76
N THR A 56 15.09 -21.16 -17.54
CA THR A 56 14.32 -19.93 -17.27
C THR A 56 15.13 -18.67 -17.60
N VAL A 57 16.40 -18.60 -17.17
CA VAL A 57 17.31 -17.49 -17.50
C VAL A 57 17.49 -17.36 -19.01
N VAL A 58 17.72 -18.47 -19.71
CA VAL A 58 17.88 -18.50 -21.16
C VAL A 58 16.61 -17.99 -21.86
N ILE A 59 15.42 -18.42 -21.42
CA ILE A 59 14.14 -17.96 -21.98
C ILE A 59 14.00 -16.44 -21.86
N VAL A 60 14.26 -15.88 -20.67
CA VAL A 60 14.10 -14.43 -20.44
C VAL A 60 15.13 -13.63 -21.23
N VAL A 61 16.41 -14.03 -21.20
CA VAL A 61 17.48 -13.38 -21.98
C VAL A 61 17.18 -13.46 -23.48
N ALA A 62 16.77 -14.62 -23.99
CA ALA A 62 16.43 -14.80 -25.39
C ALA A 62 15.22 -13.95 -25.80
N THR A 63 14.22 -13.82 -24.93
CA THR A 63 13.04 -12.97 -25.16
C THR A 63 13.43 -11.49 -25.27
N TYR A 64 14.26 -10.97 -24.35
CA TYR A 64 14.78 -9.61 -24.46
C TYR A 64 15.64 -9.42 -25.70
N TYR A 65 16.47 -10.41 -26.03
CA TYR A 65 17.28 -10.38 -27.24
C TYR A 65 16.42 -10.29 -28.50
N ALA A 66 15.33 -11.08 -28.62
CA ALA A 66 14.40 -10.98 -29.75
C ALA A 66 13.70 -9.60 -29.80
N ALA A 67 13.24 -9.08 -28.66
CA ALA A 67 12.64 -7.74 -28.60
C ALA A 67 13.63 -6.65 -29.06
N LEU A 68 14.88 -6.70 -28.60
CA LEU A 68 15.93 -5.79 -29.05
C LEU A 68 16.26 -5.97 -30.54
N GLN A 69 16.17 -7.19 -31.08
CA GLN A 69 16.34 -7.40 -32.52
C GLN A 69 15.22 -6.78 -33.36
N ILE A 70 14.00 -6.70 -32.82
CA ILE A 70 12.89 -6.02 -33.51
C ILE A 70 13.05 -4.49 -33.41
N LEU A 71 13.35 -3.97 -32.22
CA LEU A 71 13.33 -2.52 -31.94
C LEU A 71 14.62 -1.79 -32.36
N ASN A 72 15.78 -2.41 -32.19
CA ASN A 72 17.05 -1.71 -32.34
C ASN A 72 17.53 -1.66 -33.78
N TRP A 73 17.76 -0.44 -34.25
CA TRP A 73 18.49 -0.08 -35.46
C TRP A 73 19.76 0.68 -35.07
N LYS A 74 20.72 0.85 -35.99
CA LYS A 74 22.01 1.50 -35.69
C LYS A 74 21.84 2.85 -34.96
N TRP A 75 20.86 3.65 -35.36
CA TRP A 75 20.59 4.97 -34.79
C TRP A 75 19.71 4.94 -33.53
N THR A 76 18.82 3.96 -33.37
CA THR A 76 17.92 3.87 -32.19
C THR A 76 18.45 2.99 -31.06
N ALA A 77 19.41 2.09 -31.34
CA ALA A 77 19.83 1.03 -30.42
C ALA A 77 20.30 1.56 -29.06
N LYS A 78 21.09 2.64 -29.06
CA LYS A 78 21.57 3.26 -27.82
C LYS A 78 20.44 3.88 -27.01
N ILE A 79 19.50 4.57 -27.67
CA ILE A 79 18.38 5.24 -27.00
C ILE A 79 17.50 4.21 -26.30
N PHE A 80 17.08 3.16 -27.00
CA PHE A 80 16.25 2.10 -26.40
C PHE A 80 16.99 1.35 -25.30
N ALA A 81 18.28 1.03 -25.49
CA ALA A 81 19.07 0.37 -24.44
C ALA A 81 19.18 1.24 -23.18
N ILE A 82 19.44 2.54 -23.32
CA ILE A 82 19.50 3.49 -22.19
C ILE A 82 18.15 3.54 -21.46
N LEU A 83 17.04 3.66 -22.18
CA LEU A 83 15.70 3.70 -21.59
C LEU A 83 15.37 2.39 -20.84
N LEU A 84 15.63 1.24 -21.45
CA LEU A 84 15.36 -0.06 -20.83
C LEU A 84 16.24 -0.33 -19.60
N VAL A 85 17.51 0.08 -19.64
CA VAL A 85 18.43 -0.01 -18.50
C VAL A 85 18.03 0.96 -17.39
N PHE A 86 17.59 2.17 -17.73
CA PHE A 86 17.11 3.15 -16.75
C PHE A 86 15.87 2.62 -16.02
N ILE A 87 14.82 2.28 -16.76
CA ILE A 87 13.58 1.74 -16.20
C ILE A 87 13.87 0.44 -15.43
N GLY A 88 14.62 -0.46 -16.06
CA GLY A 88 14.90 -1.79 -15.53
C GLY A 88 15.77 -1.75 -14.29
N GLY A 89 16.75 -0.85 -14.23
CA GLY A 89 17.67 -0.74 -13.10
C GLY A 89 16.95 -0.25 -11.84
N PHE A 90 16.07 0.75 -11.95
CA PHE A 90 15.25 1.20 -10.82
C PHE A 90 14.19 0.17 -10.44
N SER A 91 13.43 -0.37 -11.41
CA SER A 91 12.41 -1.38 -11.12
C SER A 91 13.01 -2.63 -10.46
N SER A 92 14.19 -3.04 -10.93
CA SER A 92 14.96 -4.14 -10.36
C SER A 92 15.39 -3.87 -8.93
N TYR A 93 15.73 -2.62 -8.55
CA TYR A 93 16.11 -2.32 -7.17
C TYR A 93 14.98 -2.72 -6.21
N PHE A 94 13.76 -2.24 -6.48
CA PHE A 94 12.61 -2.48 -5.63
C PHE A 94 12.23 -3.96 -5.60
N VAL A 95 12.20 -4.64 -6.75
CA VAL A 95 11.92 -6.09 -6.80
C VAL A 95 12.97 -6.92 -6.03
N ASN A 96 14.26 -6.61 -6.20
CA ASN A 96 15.33 -7.42 -5.60
C ASN A 96 15.58 -7.10 -4.13
N THR A 97 15.28 -5.87 -3.71
CA THR A 97 15.56 -5.41 -2.35
C THR A 97 14.33 -5.57 -1.47
N LEU A 98 13.15 -5.15 -1.93
CA LEU A 98 11.91 -5.16 -1.13
C LEU A 98 11.01 -6.37 -1.39
N GLY A 99 11.27 -7.14 -2.46
CA GLY A 99 10.39 -8.25 -2.85
C GLY A 99 9.06 -7.81 -3.46
N VAL A 100 8.92 -6.51 -3.82
CA VAL A 100 7.67 -5.97 -4.35
C VAL A 100 7.38 -6.47 -5.76
N ILE A 101 6.10 -6.59 -6.08
CA ILE A 101 5.60 -6.90 -7.42
C ILE A 101 5.08 -5.60 -8.03
N ILE A 102 5.67 -5.17 -9.14
CA ILE A 102 5.28 -3.89 -9.77
C ILE A 102 4.00 -4.11 -10.57
N SER A 103 2.87 -3.85 -9.91
CA SER A 103 1.51 -3.90 -10.45
C SER A 103 1.00 -2.50 -10.87
N PRO A 104 -0.16 -2.41 -11.54
CA PRO A 104 -0.81 -1.11 -11.77
C PRO A 104 -1.15 -0.36 -10.47
N ASP A 105 -1.43 -1.07 -9.38
CA ASP A 105 -1.68 -0.49 -8.05
C ASP A 105 -0.40 0.14 -7.49
N GLN A 106 0.76 -0.48 -7.69
CA GLN A 106 2.03 0.11 -7.30
C GLN A 106 2.36 1.39 -8.10
N ILE A 107 1.99 1.44 -9.39
CA ILE A 107 2.10 2.69 -10.17
C ILE A 107 1.16 3.76 -9.63
N GLN A 108 -0.03 3.39 -9.17
CA GLN A 108 -0.96 4.30 -8.51
C GLN A 108 -0.38 4.85 -7.20
N ASN A 109 0.21 4.00 -6.35
CA ASN A 109 0.88 4.44 -5.13
C ASN A 109 1.97 5.48 -5.44
N ILE A 110 2.82 5.20 -6.44
CA ILE A 110 3.85 6.14 -6.90
C ILE A 110 3.24 7.44 -7.43
N ALA A 111 2.06 7.40 -8.06
CA ALA A 111 1.40 8.59 -8.60
C ALA A 111 0.69 9.44 -7.53
N GLN A 112 0.36 8.85 -6.37
CA GLN A 112 -0.37 9.49 -5.26
C GLN A 112 0.49 9.73 -4.01
N THR A 113 1.80 9.47 -4.11
CA THR A 113 2.79 9.71 -3.06
C THR A 113 3.15 11.19 -2.97
N ASP A 114 3.72 11.60 -1.84
CA ASP A 114 4.30 12.93 -1.65
C ASP A 114 5.84 12.91 -1.59
N VAL A 115 6.43 14.10 -1.39
CA VAL A 115 7.89 14.25 -1.35
C VAL A 115 8.49 13.57 -0.11
N ALA A 116 7.83 13.63 1.04
CA ALA A 116 8.34 13.05 2.28
C ALA A 116 8.38 11.52 2.16
N GLU A 117 7.28 10.90 1.73
CA GLU A 117 7.20 9.46 1.46
C GLU A 117 8.26 8.99 0.47
N ALA A 118 8.45 9.72 -0.64
CA ALA A 118 9.45 9.38 -1.65
C ALA A 118 10.89 9.51 -1.11
N THR A 119 11.16 10.51 -0.28
CA THR A 119 12.50 10.68 0.32
C THR A 119 12.84 9.58 1.31
N ASP A 120 11.85 9.02 2.00
CA ASP A 120 12.03 7.90 2.93
C ASP A 120 12.46 6.60 2.23
N LEU A 121 12.37 6.50 0.91
CA LEU A 121 12.92 5.39 0.13
C LEU A 121 14.41 5.55 -0.21
N LEU A 122 15.00 6.74 -0.03
CA LEU A 122 16.38 7.03 -0.42
C LEU A 122 17.39 6.55 0.63
N SER A 123 18.26 5.61 0.25
CA SER A 123 19.31 5.07 1.12
C SER A 123 20.67 5.01 0.43
N LEU A 124 21.75 4.82 1.20
CA LEU A 124 23.08 4.56 0.62
C LEU A 124 23.06 3.35 -0.32
N ARG A 125 22.31 2.31 0.04
CA ARG A 125 22.12 1.11 -0.79
C ARG A 125 21.43 1.45 -2.12
N PHE A 126 20.41 2.30 -2.11
CA PHE A 126 19.77 2.80 -3.32
C PHE A 126 20.74 3.61 -4.20
N GLY A 127 21.56 4.47 -3.58
CA GLY A 127 22.59 5.25 -4.27
C GLY A 127 23.64 4.36 -4.95
N LEU A 128 24.20 3.38 -4.23
CA LEU A 128 25.16 2.42 -4.79
C LEU A 128 24.53 1.58 -5.92
N TRP A 129 23.29 1.12 -5.74
CA TRP A 129 22.57 0.41 -6.79
C TRP A 129 22.41 1.27 -8.04
N THR A 130 22.00 2.52 -7.88
CA THR A 130 21.85 3.48 -8.99
C THR A 130 23.17 3.67 -9.73
N ILE A 131 24.29 3.80 -9.02
CA ILE A 131 25.61 3.94 -9.63
C ILE A 131 25.96 2.71 -10.48
N PHE A 132 25.87 1.51 -9.91
CA PHE A 132 26.37 0.29 -10.57
C PHE A 132 25.40 -0.33 -11.57
N PHE A 133 24.09 -0.18 -11.37
CA PHE A 133 23.07 -0.85 -12.17
C PHE A 133 22.32 0.09 -13.15
N VAL A 134 22.46 1.41 -12.99
CA VAL A 134 21.85 2.40 -13.88
C VAL A 134 22.93 3.27 -14.54
N VAL A 135 23.68 4.05 -13.77
CA VAL A 135 24.61 5.07 -14.28
C VAL A 135 25.78 4.45 -15.03
N LEU A 136 26.48 3.48 -14.43
CA LEU A 136 27.64 2.84 -15.05
C LEU A 136 27.27 2.10 -16.36
N PRO A 137 26.21 1.27 -16.43
CA PRO A 137 25.78 0.64 -17.68
C PRO A 137 25.37 1.66 -18.75
N ILE A 138 24.62 2.71 -18.39
CA ILE A 138 24.26 3.80 -19.32
C ILE A 138 25.52 4.47 -19.86
N PHE A 139 26.47 4.80 -18.98
CA PHE A 139 27.75 5.37 -19.39
C PHE A 139 28.48 4.45 -20.37
N LEU A 140 28.60 3.16 -20.09
CA LEU A 140 29.22 2.19 -20.99
C LEU A 140 28.52 2.13 -22.36
N ILE A 141 27.18 2.17 -22.39
CA ILE A 141 26.39 2.20 -23.64
C ILE A 141 26.74 3.42 -24.50
N THR A 142 26.94 4.59 -23.89
CA THR A 142 27.30 5.80 -24.64
C THR A 142 28.66 5.69 -25.32
N GLN A 143 29.63 5.02 -24.68
CA GLN A 143 31.01 4.90 -25.16
C GLN A 143 31.18 3.91 -26.32
N VAL A 144 30.25 2.97 -26.50
CA VAL A 144 30.31 1.92 -27.52
C VAL A 144 30.16 2.50 -28.94
N LYS A 145 31.00 2.08 -29.89
CA LYS A 145 30.82 2.39 -31.33
C LYS A 145 30.19 1.21 -32.07
N LEU A 146 29.07 1.44 -32.75
CA LEU A 146 28.36 0.42 -33.53
C LEU A 146 28.90 0.35 -34.96
N LYS A 147 29.21 -0.86 -35.43
CA LYS A 147 29.59 -1.13 -36.81
C LYS A 147 28.45 -0.78 -37.77
N SER A 148 28.81 -0.21 -38.92
CA SER A 148 27.86 0.01 -40.01
C SER A 148 27.76 -1.25 -40.85
N GLU A 149 26.54 -1.74 -41.06
CA GLU A 149 26.25 -2.88 -41.94
C GLU A 149 25.23 -2.48 -42.99
N LYS A 150 25.27 -3.12 -44.17
CA LYS A 150 24.24 -2.94 -45.21
C LYS A 150 22.89 -3.48 -44.70
N ILE A 151 21.79 -2.85 -45.11
CA ILE A 151 20.45 -3.14 -44.56
C ILE A 151 20.00 -4.58 -44.86
N LEU A 152 20.17 -5.07 -46.09
CA LEU A 152 19.69 -6.40 -46.49
C LEU A 152 20.35 -7.58 -45.71
N PRO A 153 21.70 -7.67 -45.60
CA PRO A 153 22.31 -8.71 -44.79
C PRO A 153 22.00 -8.55 -43.29
N LEU A 154 21.79 -7.32 -42.81
CA LEU A 154 21.35 -7.07 -41.44
C LEU A 154 19.94 -7.61 -41.18
N LEU A 155 19.00 -7.39 -42.11
CA LEU A 155 17.65 -7.93 -42.03
C LEU A 155 17.64 -9.46 -42.00
N LEU A 156 18.41 -10.11 -42.88
CA LEU A 156 18.53 -11.56 -42.89
C LEU A 156 19.06 -12.09 -41.55
N LYS A 157 20.12 -11.47 -41.01
CA LYS A 157 20.64 -11.84 -39.67
C LYS A 157 19.61 -11.65 -38.57
N LYS A 158 18.82 -10.55 -38.60
CA LYS A 158 17.73 -10.31 -37.64
C LYS A 158 16.69 -11.43 -37.70
N VAL A 159 16.17 -11.73 -38.89
CA VAL A 159 15.15 -12.78 -39.09
C VAL A 159 15.67 -14.14 -38.64
N LEU A 160 16.86 -14.55 -39.07
CA LEU A 160 17.46 -15.82 -38.67
C LEU A 160 17.69 -15.90 -37.15
N SER A 161 18.15 -14.80 -36.54
CA SER A 161 18.36 -14.78 -35.09
C SER A 161 17.07 -14.84 -34.30
N ILE A 162 16.00 -14.21 -34.78
CA ILE A 162 14.67 -14.26 -34.15
C ILE A 162 14.08 -15.67 -34.31
N ALA A 163 14.21 -16.28 -35.49
CA ALA A 163 13.78 -17.66 -35.72
C ALA A 163 14.51 -18.65 -34.80
N LEU A 164 15.82 -18.49 -34.62
CA LEU A 164 16.60 -19.29 -33.67
C LEU A 164 16.12 -19.10 -32.23
N VAL A 165 15.84 -17.86 -31.82
CA VAL A 165 15.27 -17.58 -30.49
C VAL A 165 13.93 -18.30 -30.31
N PHE A 166 13.03 -18.22 -31.28
CA PHE A 166 11.74 -18.91 -31.21
C PHE A 166 11.90 -20.43 -31.11
N ALA A 167 12.85 -21.02 -31.83
CA ALA A 167 13.16 -22.44 -31.73
C ALA A 167 13.68 -22.82 -30.34
N VAL A 168 14.62 -22.05 -29.78
CA VAL A 168 15.19 -22.29 -28.44
C VAL A 168 14.14 -22.09 -27.35
N VAL A 169 13.44 -20.96 -27.35
CA VAL A 169 12.40 -20.65 -26.36
C VAL A 169 11.26 -21.67 -26.46
N GLY A 170 10.80 -21.98 -27.67
CA GLY A 170 9.76 -22.99 -27.91
C GLY A 170 10.18 -24.38 -27.43
N GLY A 171 11.42 -24.80 -27.70
CA GLY A 171 11.97 -26.07 -27.22
C GLY A 171 12.06 -26.15 -25.69
N LEU A 172 12.55 -25.10 -25.03
CA LEU A 172 12.64 -25.05 -23.56
C LEU A 172 11.27 -24.98 -22.89
N LEU A 173 10.34 -24.18 -23.43
CA LEU A 173 8.97 -24.10 -22.93
C LEU A 173 8.22 -25.42 -23.14
N PHE A 174 8.48 -26.14 -24.24
CA PHE A 174 7.92 -27.47 -24.47
C PHE A 174 8.48 -28.49 -23.48
N ALA A 175 9.81 -28.51 -23.27
CA ALA A 175 10.47 -29.43 -22.35
C ALA A 175 10.01 -29.28 -20.89
N TYR A 176 9.70 -28.05 -20.46
CA TYR A 176 9.26 -27.72 -19.10
C TYR A 176 7.81 -27.21 -19.05
N TYR A 177 6.96 -27.63 -20.00
CA TYR A 177 5.62 -27.09 -20.16
C TYR A 177 4.76 -27.21 -18.89
N VAL A 178 4.74 -28.39 -18.27
CA VAL A 178 3.94 -28.66 -17.07
C VAL A 178 4.36 -27.75 -15.92
N ASP A 179 5.67 -27.59 -15.72
CA ASP A 179 6.22 -26.77 -14.63
C ASP A 179 5.92 -25.28 -14.84
N PHE A 180 6.21 -24.74 -16.03
CA PHE A 180 5.90 -23.35 -16.33
C PHE A 180 4.39 -23.07 -16.31
N ALA A 181 3.59 -23.99 -16.83
CA ALA A 181 2.13 -23.85 -16.83
C ALA A 181 1.56 -23.87 -15.41
N ALA A 182 2.06 -24.73 -14.52
CA ALA A 182 1.65 -24.77 -13.12
C ALA A 182 2.04 -23.46 -12.40
N ILE A 183 3.34 -23.13 -12.41
CA ILE A 183 3.88 -21.95 -11.71
C ILE A 183 3.19 -20.67 -12.16
N PHE A 184 3.08 -20.41 -13.48
CA PHE A 184 2.49 -19.16 -13.96
C PHE A 184 0.95 -19.15 -13.97
N ARG A 185 0.29 -20.31 -13.79
CA ARG A 185 -1.17 -20.37 -13.59
C ARG A 185 -1.53 -20.05 -12.15
N GLU A 186 -0.76 -20.58 -11.21
CA GLU A 186 -0.94 -20.36 -9.77
C GLU A 186 -0.39 -19.00 -9.32
N HIS A 187 0.72 -18.55 -9.94
CA HIS A 187 1.41 -17.30 -9.61
C HIS A 187 1.51 -16.37 -10.84
N ARG A 188 0.35 -15.89 -11.33
CA ARG A 188 0.27 -14.99 -12.50
C ARG A 188 1.00 -13.66 -12.30
N ASP A 189 1.12 -13.25 -11.05
CA ASP A 189 1.77 -12.03 -10.54
C ASP A 189 3.30 -12.04 -10.71
N LEU A 190 3.95 -13.20 -10.86
CA LEU A 190 5.40 -13.31 -11.09
C LEU A 190 5.88 -12.48 -12.29
N LYS A 191 5.00 -12.26 -13.28
CA LYS A 191 5.29 -11.40 -14.43
C LYS A 191 5.60 -9.95 -14.01
N GLY A 192 5.02 -9.48 -12.90
CA GLY A 192 5.27 -8.17 -12.29
C GLY A 192 6.65 -8.06 -11.62
N MET A 193 7.41 -9.15 -11.50
CA MET A 193 8.81 -9.11 -11.04
C MET A 193 9.81 -8.93 -12.19
N ILE A 194 9.40 -9.17 -13.45
CA ILE A 194 10.31 -9.19 -14.59
C ILE A 194 10.59 -7.76 -15.08
N SER A 195 11.75 -7.22 -14.71
CA SER A 195 12.21 -5.87 -15.06
C SER A 195 12.93 -5.83 -16.41
N PRO A 196 12.73 -4.78 -17.26
CA PRO A 196 11.85 -3.61 -17.11
C PRO A 196 10.38 -3.81 -17.54
N GLN A 197 10.03 -4.99 -18.07
CA GLN A 197 8.70 -5.24 -18.64
C GLN A 197 7.57 -4.98 -17.64
N ASN A 198 7.78 -5.29 -16.36
CA ASN A 198 6.83 -5.05 -15.29
C ASN A 198 6.38 -3.59 -15.26
N THR A 199 7.30 -2.63 -15.14
CA THR A 199 7.03 -1.20 -15.05
C THR A 199 6.37 -0.69 -16.32
N ILE A 200 6.87 -1.11 -17.49
CA ILE A 200 6.32 -0.73 -18.78
C ILE A 200 4.86 -1.18 -18.91
N SER A 201 4.57 -2.44 -18.59
CA SER A 201 3.22 -3.00 -18.66
C SER A 201 2.27 -2.43 -17.61
N SER A 202 2.75 -2.21 -16.39
CA SER A 202 1.97 -1.67 -15.28
C SER A 202 1.63 -0.20 -15.48
N VAL A 203 2.54 0.63 -16.00
CA VAL A 203 2.24 2.02 -16.38
C VAL A 203 1.18 2.06 -17.48
N MET A 204 1.32 1.24 -18.53
CA MET A 204 0.31 1.17 -19.59
C MET A 204 -1.06 0.71 -19.06
N SER A 205 -1.09 -0.28 -18.18
CA SER A 205 -2.34 -0.76 -17.57
C SER A 205 -2.95 0.27 -16.64
N TYR A 206 -2.16 0.99 -15.85
CA TYR A 206 -2.61 2.10 -15.01
C TYR A 206 -3.30 3.17 -15.85
N TYR A 207 -2.65 3.67 -16.91
CA TYR A 207 -3.26 4.69 -17.79
C TYR A 207 -4.55 4.23 -18.48
N ARG A 208 -4.66 2.93 -18.79
CA ARG A 208 -5.87 2.38 -19.45
C ARG A 208 -7.02 2.10 -18.49
N LYS A 209 -6.74 1.75 -17.24
CA LYS A 209 -7.73 1.18 -16.31
C LYS A 209 -7.97 1.99 -15.04
N LYS A 210 -6.97 2.72 -14.56
CA LYS A 210 -6.96 3.33 -13.21
C LYS A 210 -6.69 4.83 -13.20
N ALA A 211 -6.00 5.36 -14.21
CA ALA A 211 -5.74 6.79 -14.28
C ALA A 211 -7.07 7.56 -14.21
N PRO A 212 -7.19 8.54 -13.29
CA PRO A 212 -8.42 9.28 -13.10
C PRO A 212 -8.89 9.87 -14.42
N LYS A 213 -10.10 9.49 -14.86
CA LYS A 213 -10.71 10.13 -16.03
C LYS A 213 -11.12 11.54 -15.62
N LYS A 214 -10.56 12.54 -16.29
CA LYS A 214 -10.87 13.95 -16.01
C LYS A 214 -12.34 14.24 -16.36
N ASN A 215 -12.97 15.10 -15.57
CA ASN A 215 -14.29 15.68 -15.82
C ASN A 215 -15.46 14.68 -15.85
N LEU A 216 -15.38 13.57 -15.13
CA LEU A 216 -16.58 12.77 -14.90
C LEU A 216 -17.54 13.52 -13.95
N PRO A 217 -18.87 13.50 -14.21
CA PRO A 217 -19.83 14.14 -13.33
C PRO A 217 -19.91 13.41 -11.98
N LEU A 218 -20.11 14.15 -10.90
CA LEU A 218 -20.34 13.56 -9.58
C LEU A 218 -21.64 12.74 -9.59
N VAL A 219 -21.52 11.44 -9.30
CA VAL A 219 -22.64 10.53 -9.11
C VAL A 219 -23.15 10.70 -7.69
N LYS A 220 -24.39 11.16 -7.57
CA LYS A 220 -25.05 11.26 -6.27
C LYS A 220 -25.43 9.88 -5.73
N TYR A 221 -25.37 9.71 -4.42
CA TYR A 221 -25.62 8.42 -3.77
C TYR A 221 -26.21 8.62 -2.37
N GLY A 222 -27.24 7.83 -2.02
CA GLY A 222 -27.94 7.93 -0.74
C GLY A 222 -28.70 9.24 -0.52
N GLU A 223 -29.34 9.79 -1.57
CA GLU A 223 -30.04 11.09 -1.51
C GLU A 223 -31.21 11.12 -0.50
N ASP A 224 -31.73 9.95 -0.12
CA ASP A 224 -32.78 9.77 0.88
C ASP A 224 -32.27 9.79 2.34
N ALA A 225 -30.96 9.98 2.53
CA ALA A 225 -30.33 9.94 3.84
C ALA A 225 -30.86 11.04 4.77
N HIS A 226 -31.38 10.62 5.91
CA HIS A 226 -31.85 11.50 6.98
C HIS A 226 -31.55 10.86 8.34
N GLN A 227 -31.37 11.70 9.36
CA GLN A 227 -31.27 11.23 10.73
C GLN A 227 -32.66 10.86 11.25
N VAL A 228 -32.77 9.74 11.98
CA VAL A 228 -33.98 9.44 12.75
C VAL A 228 -34.08 10.46 13.87
N GLN A 229 -35.22 11.15 13.95
CA GLN A 229 -35.40 12.26 14.87
C GLN A 229 -35.15 11.83 16.32
N GLN A 230 -34.07 12.33 16.91
CA GLN A 230 -33.77 12.10 18.32
C GLN A 230 -34.79 12.83 19.18
N THR A 231 -35.24 12.18 20.25
CA THR A 231 -36.05 12.82 21.28
C THR A 231 -35.32 14.06 21.81
N GLN A 232 -36.03 15.20 22.01
CA GLN A 232 -35.44 16.49 22.42
C GLN A 232 -34.60 16.46 23.72
N LYS A 233 -34.58 15.34 24.44
CA LYS A 233 -33.87 15.16 25.72
C LYS A 233 -32.49 14.51 25.60
N ASP A 234 -32.10 14.02 24.42
CA ASP A 234 -30.85 13.26 24.28
C ASP A 234 -29.67 14.16 23.89
N LEU A 235 -28.47 13.86 24.42
CA LEU A 235 -27.24 14.51 23.99
C LEU A 235 -26.94 14.14 22.53
N PRO A 236 -26.45 15.08 21.71
CA PRO A 236 -26.07 14.78 20.33
C PRO A 236 -24.92 13.76 20.26
N LYS A 237 -24.86 13.00 19.16
CA LYS A 237 -23.77 12.04 18.90
C LYS A 237 -22.51 12.74 18.42
N LEU A 238 -21.36 12.36 18.98
CA LEU A 238 -20.04 12.70 18.46
C LEU A 238 -19.26 11.40 18.24
N MET A 239 -19.00 11.06 16.99
CA MET A 239 -18.22 9.89 16.62
C MET A 239 -16.85 10.32 16.11
N VAL A 240 -15.79 9.77 16.70
CA VAL A 240 -14.43 9.86 16.15
C VAL A 240 -14.09 8.56 15.43
N LEU A 241 -13.86 8.65 14.13
CA LEU A 241 -13.33 7.57 13.30
C LEU A 241 -11.84 7.80 13.09
N VAL A 242 -11.00 6.88 13.57
CA VAL A 242 -9.56 6.94 13.36
C VAL A 242 -9.18 5.95 12.26
N VAL A 243 -8.66 6.49 11.16
CA VAL A 243 -8.06 5.72 10.08
C VAL A 243 -6.58 5.55 10.43
N GLY A 244 -6.23 4.34 10.87
CA GLY A 244 -4.85 3.93 11.09
C GLY A 244 -4.11 3.69 9.78
N GLU A 245 -2.79 3.66 9.85
CA GLU A 245 -1.90 3.47 8.72
C GLU A 245 -0.95 2.31 9.00
N THR A 246 -0.92 1.31 8.10
CA THR A 246 0.09 0.23 8.07
C THR A 246 0.11 -0.71 9.32
N ALA A 247 -0.73 -0.51 10.32
CA ALA A 247 -0.80 -1.34 11.52
C ALA A 247 -1.44 -2.72 11.25
N ARG A 248 -0.76 -3.81 11.63
CA ARG A 248 -1.23 -5.19 11.42
C ARG A 248 -1.74 -5.85 12.71
N ALA A 249 -2.79 -6.65 12.59
CA ALA A 249 -3.44 -7.30 13.73
C ALA A 249 -2.51 -8.25 14.50
N GLU A 250 -1.58 -8.90 13.79
CA GLU A 250 -0.62 -9.85 14.36
C GLU A 250 0.29 -9.21 15.43
N SER A 251 0.58 -7.91 15.31
CA SER A 251 1.44 -7.17 16.24
C SER A 251 0.66 -6.50 17.39
N PHE A 252 -0.64 -6.77 17.55
CA PHE A 252 -1.44 -6.24 18.65
C PHE A 252 -1.50 -7.24 19.82
N SER A 253 -1.03 -6.85 21.01
CA SER A 253 -1.10 -7.70 22.21
C SER A 253 -2.53 -7.99 22.63
N LEU A 254 -3.49 -7.10 22.29
CA LEU A 254 -4.92 -7.32 22.46
C LEU A 254 -5.45 -8.54 21.68
N ASN A 255 -4.74 -8.98 20.64
CA ASN A 255 -5.04 -10.15 19.83
C ASN A 255 -4.20 -11.39 20.22
N GLY A 256 -3.44 -11.32 21.31
CA GLY A 256 -2.58 -12.41 21.79
C GLY A 256 -1.13 -12.34 21.31
N TYR A 257 -0.68 -11.21 20.75
CA TYR A 257 0.74 -11.00 20.43
C TYR A 257 1.61 -11.08 21.69
N ALA A 258 2.79 -11.71 21.56
CA ALA A 258 3.63 -12.05 22.72
C ALA A 258 4.25 -10.83 23.42
N LYS A 259 4.57 -9.76 22.66
CA LYS A 259 5.07 -8.52 23.25
C LYS A 259 3.90 -7.63 23.62
N ASN A 260 4.01 -6.93 24.75
CA ASN A 260 2.97 -6.01 25.20
C ASN A 260 3.01 -4.70 24.40
N THR A 261 2.45 -4.72 23.18
CA THR A 261 2.39 -3.57 22.27
C THR A 261 1.20 -2.64 22.54
N ASN A 262 0.21 -3.07 23.33
CA ASN A 262 -0.95 -2.25 23.71
C ASN A 262 -1.12 -2.07 25.23
N PRO A 263 -0.12 -1.51 25.95
CA PRO A 263 -0.16 -1.37 27.40
C PRO A 263 -1.19 -0.35 27.94
N GLU A 264 -1.60 0.64 27.14
CA GLU A 264 -2.59 1.64 27.55
C GLU A 264 -4.01 1.23 27.18
N LEU A 265 -4.25 0.79 25.94
CA LEU A 265 -5.58 0.35 25.49
C LEU A 265 -6.10 -0.86 26.26
N SER A 266 -5.21 -1.73 26.74
CA SER A 266 -5.59 -2.87 27.61
C SER A 266 -6.22 -2.44 28.95
N LYS A 267 -6.06 -1.17 29.36
CA LYS A 267 -6.68 -0.58 30.56
C LYS A 267 -7.98 0.16 30.25
N GLN A 268 -8.33 0.30 28.97
CA GLN A 268 -9.54 0.97 28.50
C GLN A 268 -10.69 -0.04 28.37
N ASN A 269 -11.93 0.39 28.61
CA ASN A 269 -13.12 -0.46 28.42
C ASN A 269 -13.54 -0.48 26.92
N ILE A 270 -12.73 -1.13 26.10
CA ILE A 270 -12.86 -1.18 24.64
C ILE A 270 -13.47 -2.49 24.14
N LEU A 271 -14.04 -2.44 22.94
CA LEU A 271 -14.35 -3.63 22.14
C LEU A 271 -13.21 -3.85 21.14
N ASN A 272 -12.45 -4.94 21.30
CA ASN A 272 -11.39 -5.33 20.36
C ASN A 272 -11.92 -6.38 19.38
N PHE A 273 -11.83 -6.12 18.08
CA PHE A 273 -12.26 -7.04 17.03
C PHE A 273 -11.04 -7.75 16.45
N SER A 274 -10.91 -9.04 16.76
CA SER A 274 -9.67 -9.78 16.51
C SER A 274 -9.54 -10.35 15.09
N GLN A 275 -10.58 -10.30 14.26
CA GLN A 275 -10.64 -10.94 12.94
C GLN A 275 -11.18 -9.97 11.88
N VAL A 276 -10.42 -8.93 11.54
CA VAL A 276 -10.82 -7.90 10.56
C VAL A 276 -9.89 -7.86 9.36
N SER A 277 -10.44 -7.87 8.15
CA SER A 277 -9.65 -7.74 6.91
C SER A 277 -9.81 -6.36 6.25
N SER A 278 -8.73 -5.85 5.65
CA SER A 278 -8.76 -4.62 4.84
C SER A 278 -9.39 -4.84 3.46
N CYS A 279 -9.80 -3.77 2.80
CA CYS A 279 -10.24 -3.79 1.41
C CYS A 279 -9.05 -3.86 0.44
N GLY A 280 -7.99 -3.11 0.72
CA GLY A 280 -6.75 -3.08 -0.05
C GLY A 280 -5.52 -3.42 0.80
N THR A 281 -4.36 -3.36 0.18
CA THR A 281 -3.04 -3.50 0.82
C THR A 281 -2.23 -2.22 0.70
N ALA A 282 -2.87 -1.12 0.33
CA ALA A 282 -2.26 0.20 0.18
C ALA A 282 -3.32 1.26 0.47
N THR A 283 -2.92 2.38 1.09
CA THR A 283 -3.78 3.51 1.44
C THR A 283 -4.62 4.01 0.27
N ALA A 284 -4.00 4.11 -0.92
CA ALA A 284 -4.64 4.54 -2.17
C ALA A 284 -5.83 3.66 -2.62
N VAL A 285 -5.90 2.42 -2.13
CA VAL A 285 -6.99 1.48 -2.41
C VAL A 285 -7.94 1.37 -1.22
N SER A 286 -7.40 1.14 -0.02
CA SER A 286 -8.19 0.89 1.18
C SER A 286 -9.04 2.08 1.60
N VAL A 287 -8.47 3.29 1.61
CA VAL A 287 -9.19 4.49 2.04
C VAL A 287 -10.39 4.77 1.15
N PRO A 288 -10.27 4.96 -0.17
CA PRO A 288 -11.45 5.22 -1.00
C PRO A 288 -12.46 4.06 -0.95
N CYS A 289 -12.00 2.81 -0.87
CA CYS A 289 -12.88 1.64 -0.79
C CYS A 289 -13.77 1.64 0.46
N MET A 290 -13.19 1.75 1.65
CA MET A 290 -13.95 1.64 2.91
C MET A 290 -14.97 2.77 3.10
N PHE A 291 -14.73 3.93 2.48
CA PHE A 291 -15.67 5.06 2.47
C PHE A 291 -16.69 5.02 1.32
N SER A 292 -16.54 4.13 0.33
CA SER A 292 -17.38 4.10 -0.89
C SER A 292 -18.73 3.42 -0.73
N GLY A 293 -18.86 2.52 0.26
CA GLY A 293 -20.01 1.62 0.42
C GLY A 293 -20.05 0.46 -0.57
N MET A 294 -19.00 0.26 -1.36
CA MET A 294 -18.82 -0.95 -2.18
C MET A 294 -18.12 -2.03 -1.36
N PRO A 295 -18.57 -3.30 -1.42
CA PRO A 295 -17.80 -4.42 -0.91
C PRO A 295 -16.47 -4.55 -1.66
N ARG A 296 -15.41 -4.99 -1.00
CA ARG A 296 -14.08 -5.18 -1.60
C ARG A 296 -14.10 -5.93 -2.93
N VAL A 297 -14.89 -7.00 -3.01
CA VAL A 297 -14.97 -7.87 -4.19
C VAL A 297 -15.56 -7.15 -5.42
N ASP A 298 -16.38 -6.12 -5.20
CA ASP A 298 -17.09 -5.36 -6.23
C ASP A 298 -16.61 -3.90 -6.29
N TYR A 299 -15.49 -3.58 -5.64
CA TYR A 299 -14.95 -2.23 -5.59
C TYR A 299 -14.51 -1.76 -6.99
N ASP A 300 -15.16 -0.71 -7.47
CA ASP A 300 -14.80 0.01 -8.70
C ASP A 300 -14.19 1.37 -8.32
N GLU A 301 -12.87 1.45 -8.45
CA GLU A 301 -12.09 2.65 -8.14
C GLU A 301 -12.52 3.86 -8.97
N GLN A 302 -12.84 3.67 -10.25
CA GLN A 302 -13.26 4.77 -11.11
C GLN A 302 -14.61 5.32 -10.66
N LEU A 303 -15.55 4.43 -10.32
CA LEU A 303 -16.84 4.84 -9.79
C LEU A 303 -16.69 5.53 -8.42
N ALA A 304 -15.89 4.96 -7.51
CA ALA A 304 -15.66 5.52 -6.19
C ALA A 304 -15.04 6.94 -6.26
N SER A 305 -14.13 7.20 -7.20
CA SER A 305 -13.47 8.50 -7.36
C SER A 305 -14.40 9.67 -7.67
N HIS A 306 -15.62 9.39 -8.15
CA HIS A 306 -16.60 10.41 -8.55
C HIS A 306 -18.00 10.12 -8.05
N ARG A 307 -18.15 9.33 -6.99
CA ARG A 307 -19.44 9.06 -6.36
C ARG A 307 -19.42 9.58 -4.93
N GLU A 308 -20.56 10.07 -4.47
CA GLU A 308 -20.75 10.36 -3.05
C GLU A 308 -20.59 9.09 -2.20
N GLY A 309 -20.01 9.24 -1.01
CA GLY A 309 -19.70 8.15 -0.09
C GLY A 309 -20.21 8.40 1.32
N LEU A 310 -19.64 7.66 2.27
CA LEU A 310 -20.02 7.64 3.68
C LEU A 310 -20.10 9.04 4.30
N LEU A 311 -19.07 9.86 4.03
CA LEU A 311 -18.95 11.20 4.60
C LEU A 311 -19.96 12.18 4.00
N ASP A 312 -20.26 12.06 2.71
CA ASP A 312 -21.29 12.86 2.04
C ASP A 312 -22.68 12.53 2.59
N ILE A 313 -22.97 11.24 2.80
CA ILE A 313 -24.24 10.74 3.32
C ILE A 313 -24.44 11.16 4.77
N ALA A 314 -23.41 11.03 5.62
CA ALA A 314 -23.47 11.50 7.00
C ALA A 314 -23.73 13.02 7.06
N LYS A 315 -23.03 13.80 6.23
CA LYS A 315 -23.23 15.25 6.11
C LYS A 315 -24.65 15.59 5.67
N ARG A 316 -25.19 14.89 4.67
CA ARG A 316 -26.57 15.06 4.20
C ARG A 316 -27.58 14.78 5.30
N ALA A 317 -27.33 13.76 6.11
CA ALA A 317 -28.21 13.40 7.22
C ALA A 317 -28.20 14.40 8.39
N GLY A 318 -27.33 15.43 8.36
CA GLY A 318 -27.30 16.52 9.33
C GLY A 318 -26.08 16.55 10.24
N TYR A 319 -25.10 15.67 10.03
CA TYR A 319 -23.84 15.69 10.79
C TYR A 319 -22.90 16.80 10.31
N GLN A 320 -22.23 17.46 11.25
CA GLN A 320 -20.99 18.17 10.94
C GLN A 320 -19.89 17.14 10.74
N VAL A 321 -19.38 17.02 9.51
CA VAL A 321 -18.34 16.05 9.15
C VAL A 321 -17.02 16.79 8.94
N THR A 322 -16.00 16.41 9.71
CA THR A 322 -14.68 17.04 9.71
C THR A 322 -13.60 15.98 9.54
N TRP A 323 -12.62 16.22 8.68
CA TRP A 323 -11.43 15.37 8.50
C TRP A 323 -10.18 16.12 8.97
N ILE A 324 -9.36 15.47 9.80
CA ILE A 324 -8.05 15.95 10.26
C ILE A 324 -6.99 14.96 9.79
N ASP A 325 -6.06 15.43 8.96
CA ASP A 325 -5.10 14.57 8.26
C ASP A 325 -3.67 14.78 8.78
N ASN A 326 -3.01 13.69 9.15
CA ASN A 326 -1.57 13.63 9.42
C ASN A 326 -0.86 12.59 8.52
N ASN A 327 -1.45 12.26 7.37
CA ASN A 327 -0.89 11.31 6.41
C ASN A 327 -0.67 12.04 5.06
N SER A 328 -0.40 11.32 3.98
CA SER A 328 -0.28 11.89 2.63
C SER A 328 -1.64 12.25 1.99
N GLY A 329 -2.65 12.54 2.81
CA GLY A 329 -3.99 12.96 2.39
C GLY A 329 -5.05 11.85 2.31
N CYS A 330 -6.31 12.28 2.23
CA CYS A 330 -7.50 11.42 2.33
C CYS A 330 -7.89 10.66 1.06
N LYS A 331 -7.05 10.68 0.02
CA LYS A 331 -7.24 9.97 -1.26
C LYS A 331 -8.61 10.22 -1.92
N GLY A 332 -9.17 11.42 -1.77
CA GLY A 332 -10.45 11.84 -2.34
C GLY A 332 -11.67 11.57 -1.45
N ALA A 333 -11.54 10.81 -0.36
CA ALA A 333 -12.66 10.48 0.53
C ALA A 333 -13.20 11.71 1.28
N CYS A 334 -12.37 12.74 1.49
CA CYS A 334 -12.70 13.94 2.26
C CYS A 334 -12.92 15.21 1.42
N ASP A 335 -12.90 15.12 0.08
CA ASP A 335 -12.91 16.29 -0.82
C ASP A 335 -14.15 17.20 -0.68
N ARG A 336 -15.24 16.66 -0.12
CA ARG A 336 -16.56 17.31 -0.05
C ARG A 336 -17.03 17.58 1.38
N VAL A 337 -16.17 17.36 2.37
CA VAL A 337 -16.43 17.65 3.80
C VAL A 337 -15.43 18.67 4.35
N GLU A 338 -15.62 19.11 5.58
CA GLU A 338 -14.70 20.07 6.20
C GLU A 338 -13.34 19.42 6.42
N GLN A 339 -12.27 20.05 5.94
CA GLN A 339 -10.90 19.62 6.20
C GLN A 339 -10.28 20.58 7.21
N TYR A 340 -10.09 20.10 8.43
CA TYR A 340 -9.49 20.90 9.50
C TYR A 340 -8.02 21.14 9.20
N GLN A 341 -7.64 22.42 9.12
CA GLN A 341 -6.26 22.81 8.93
C GLN A 341 -5.56 22.81 10.28
N ILE A 342 -4.62 21.87 10.47
CA ILE A 342 -3.84 21.80 11.70
C ILE A 342 -3.05 23.11 11.88
N PRO A 343 -3.23 23.82 13.01
CA PRO A 343 -2.53 25.07 13.30
C PRO A 343 -1.01 24.96 13.30
N GLU A 344 -0.35 26.06 12.95
CA GLU A 344 1.11 26.09 12.77
C GLU A 344 1.89 25.86 14.07
N ASP A 345 1.35 26.29 15.22
CA ASP A 345 1.93 26.03 16.54
C ASP A 345 1.98 24.53 16.86
N LEU A 346 0.93 23.77 16.49
CA LEU A 346 0.94 22.31 16.63
C LEU A 346 1.94 21.66 15.66
N LYS A 347 2.05 22.19 14.44
CA LYS A 347 3.06 21.70 13.48
C LYS A 347 4.48 21.95 13.98
N GLN A 348 4.78 23.12 14.52
CA GLN A 348 6.08 23.44 15.10
C GLN A 348 6.43 22.52 16.30
N LYS A 349 5.42 22.09 17.05
CA LYS A 349 5.60 21.19 18.19
C LYS A 349 5.87 19.75 17.78
N TRP A 350 5.15 19.25 16.78
CA TRP A 350 5.08 17.81 16.49
C TRP A 350 5.72 17.38 15.17
N CYS A 351 6.03 18.32 14.27
CA CYS A 351 6.59 18.02 12.96
C CYS A 351 8.09 18.26 12.91
N LYS A 352 8.79 17.37 12.22
CA LYS A 352 10.21 17.49 11.91
C LYS A 352 10.47 16.93 10.51
N ASP A 353 11.23 17.68 9.71
CA ASP A 353 11.65 17.27 8.36
C ASP A 353 10.46 16.92 7.42
N GLY A 354 9.32 17.57 7.60
CA GLY A 354 8.11 17.40 6.77
C GLY A 354 7.16 16.30 7.22
N GLU A 355 7.49 15.54 8.27
CA GLU A 355 6.62 14.52 8.86
C GLU A 355 6.27 14.87 10.31
N CYS A 356 5.12 14.45 10.81
CA CYS A 356 4.69 14.75 12.18
C CYS A 356 4.34 13.49 12.97
N LEU A 357 4.64 13.54 14.27
CA LEU A 357 4.19 12.54 15.24
C LEU A 357 2.67 12.67 15.45
N ASP A 358 1.97 11.54 15.56
CA ASP A 358 0.49 11.48 15.66
C ASP A 358 -0.10 12.10 16.94
N ASP A 359 0.72 12.48 17.92
CA ASP A 359 0.33 13.38 19.02
C ASP A 359 -0.33 14.66 18.49
N ILE A 360 0.05 15.11 17.30
CA ILE A 360 -0.56 16.25 16.62
C ILE A 360 -2.08 16.08 16.44
N LEU A 361 -2.56 14.85 16.24
CA LEU A 361 -3.98 14.55 16.10
C LEU A 361 -4.72 14.60 17.44
N ILE A 362 -4.05 14.27 18.54
CA ILE A 362 -4.62 14.40 19.90
C ILE A 362 -4.84 15.89 20.21
N ASP A 363 -3.80 16.70 20.01
CA ASP A 363 -3.87 18.14 20.27
C ASP A 363 -4.83 18.83 19.30
N SER A 364 -4.88 18.40 18.02
CA SER A 364 -5.83 18.91 17.04
C SER A 364 -7.27 18.56 17.42
N LEU A 365 -7.54 17.34 17.89
CA LEU A 365 -8.86 16.94 18.37
C LEU A 365 -9.28 17.81 19.57
N LYS A 366 -8.39 18.03 20.55
CA LYS A 366 -8.66 18.91 21.71
C LYS A 366 -9.00 20.34 21.28
N GLN A 367 -8.19 20.93 20.39
CA GLN A 367 -8.44 22.28 19.89
C GLN A 367 -9.74 22.37 19.08
N TYR A 368 -10.01 21.40 18.20
CA TYR A 368 -11.26 21.32 17.45
C TYR A 368 -12.47 21.25 18.38
N LEU A 369 -12.45 20.34 19.37
CA LEU A 369 -13.54 20.20 20.34
C LEU A 369 -13.76 21.47 21.16
N ALA A 370 -12.69 22.14 21.59
CA ALA A 370 -12.78 23.41 22.32
C ALA A 370 -13.32 24.58 21.47
N SER A 371 -13.18 24.50 20.15
CA SER A 371 -13.71 25.51 19.22
C SER A 371 -15.22 25.41 19.00
N ILE A 372 -15.85 24.30 19.42
CA ILE A 372 -17.29 24.09 19.25
C ILE A 372 -18.07 25.03 20.19
N PRO A 373 -18.97 25.87 19.67
CA PRO A 373 -19.83 26.70 20.51
C PRO A 373 -20.66 25.85 21.48
N LYS A 374 -20.80 26.29 22.74
CA LYS A 374 -21.50 25.51 23.78
C LYS A 374 -22.98 25.25 23.48
N ASP A 375 -23.60 26.11 22.67
CA ASP A 375 -24.97 26.03 22.21
C ASP A 375 -25.14 25.22 20.90
N ASP A 376 -24.04 24.84 20.24
CA ASP A 376 -24.07 23.99 19.06
C ASP A 376 -24.36 22.53 19.44
N LYS A 377 -25.59 22.10 19.16
CA LYS A 377 -26.06 20.73 19.41
C LYS A 377 -26.02 19.85 18.16
N ARG A 378 -25.36 20.26 17.08
CA ARG A 378 -25.27 19.42 15.87
C ARG A 378 -24.47 18.15 16.18
N PRO A 379 -24.93 16.97 15.73
CA PRO A 379 -24.15 15.76 15.84
C PRO A 379 -22.92 15.83 14.91
N ARG A 380 -21.85 15.10 15.27
CA ARG A 380 -20.53 15.25 14.65
C ARG A 380 -19.91 13.91 14.30
N LEU A 381 -19.27 13.86 13.13
CA LEU A 381 -18.40 12.78 12.69
C LEU A 381 -17.03 13.39 12.40
N VAL A 382 -16.04 13.07 13.21
CA VAL A 382 -14.67 13.53 13.07
C VAL A 382 -13.81 12.37 12.61
N VAL A 383 -13.15 12.50 11.46
CA VAL A 383 -12.19 11.53 10.96
C VAL A 383 -10.78 12.02 11.27
N LEU A 384 -9.96 11.18 11.89
CA LEU A 384 -8.55 11.42 12.16
C LEU A 384 -7.72 10.42 11.36
N HIS A 385 -6.83 10.89 10.51
CA HIS A 385 -6.03 10.02 9.63
C HIS A 385 -4.56 10.03 10.08
N GLN A 386 -4.09 8.89 10.58
CA GLN A 386 -2.79 8.73 11.21
C GLN A 386 -1.66 8.51 10.20
N MET A 387 -0.44 8.88 10.58
CA MET A 387 0.79 8.38 9.97
C MET A 387 1.09 6.94 10.45
N GLY A 388 0.68 6.61 11.68
CA GLY A 388 0.67 5.26 12.22
C GLY A 388 2.01 4.55 12.12
N SER A 389 1.98 3.36 11.52
CA SER A 389 3.14 2.46 11.38
C SER A 389 3.85 2.59 10.03
N HIS A 390 3.66 3.70 9.30
CA HIS A 390 4.16 3.84 7.93
C HIS A 390 5.69 3.65 7.81
N GLY A 391 6.09 2.72 6.94
CA GLY A 391 7.49 2.40 6.63
C GLY A 391 8.05 3.16 5.42
N PRO A 392 9.32 2.92 5.04
CA PRO A 392 10.31 2.06 5.70
C PRO A 392 10.95 2.69 6.95
N ALA A 393 10.77 3.98 7.20
CA ALA A 393 11.42 4.68 8.31
C ALA A 393 10.67 4.52 9.66
N TYR A 394 10.36 3.28 10.06
CA TYR A 394 9.58 2.98 11.28
C TYR A 394 10.14 3.66 12.55
N TYR A 395 11.46 3.82 12.64
CA TYR A 395 12.16 4.46 13.76
C TYR A 395 11.75 5.93 13.98
N LYS A 396 11.21 6.60 12.96
CA LYS A 396 10.69 7.98 13.07
C LYS A 396 9.26 8.04 13.61
N ARG A 397 8.53 6.93 13.64
CA ARG A 397 7.11 6.89 13.98
C ARG A 397 6.84 6.85 15.48
N ALA A 398 7.83 6.47 16.29
CA ALA A 398 7.69 6.39 17.76
C ALA A 398 8.76 7.26 18.44
N PRO A 399 8.39 8.18 19.36
CA PRO A 399 9.35 8.90 20.18
C PRO A 399 10.03 7.96 21.19
N GLU A 400 11.18 8.37 21.74
CA GLU A 400 12.03 7.55 22.62
C GLU A 400 11.27 6.88 23.78
N GLY A 401 10.34 7.61 24.42
CA GLY A 401 9.52 7.09 25.52
C GLY A 401 8.57 5.93 25.15
N TYR A 402 8.32 5.72 23.85
CA TYR A 402 7.47 4.66 23.31
C TYR A 402 8.26 3.62 22.53
N GLN A 403 9.57 3.49 22.81
CA GLN A 403 10.43 2.47 22.20
C GLN A 403 10.93 1.41 23.20
N PRO A 404 10.05 0.64 23.86
CA PRO A 404 10.46 -0.35 24.86
C PRO A 404 11.21 -1.55 24.26
N PHE A 405 11.05 -1.83 22.97
CA PHE A 405 11.68 -2.97 22.31
C PHE A 405 12.98 -2.56 21.64
N LYS A 406 14.08 -3.23 22.03
CA LYS A 406 15.44 -2.97 21.55
C LYS A 406 16.14 -4.30 21.21
N PRO A 407 17.15 -4.29 20.31
CA PRO A 407 17.63 -3.15 19.51
C PRO A 407 16.62 -2.71 18.42
N THR A 408 16.78 -1.49 17.89
CA THR A 408 15.96 -0.90 16.80
C THR A 408 16.73 -0.81 15.48
N CYS A 409 15.99 -0.71 14.38
CA CYS A 409 16.43 -0.55 13.00
C CYS A 409 16.27 0.94 12.63
N ASP A 410 17.27 1.74 12.99
CA ASP A 410 17.24 3.20 12.84
C ASP A 410 17.71 3.63 11.44
N THR A 411 17.14 3.01 10.41
CA THR A 411 17.43 3.26 9.00
C THR A 411 16.24 2.91 8.12
N ASN A 412 16.10 3.57 6.98
CA ASN A 412 15.15 3.19 5.94
C ASN A 412 15.64 2.04 5.04
N ALA A 413 16.92 1.67 5.12
CA ALA A 413 17.47 0.48 4.47
C ALA A 413 17.14 -0.80 5.27
N ILE A 414 15.86 -1.00 5.57
CA ILE A 414 15.34 -1.99 6.54
C ILE A 414 15.75 -3.45 6.26
N GLN A 415 16.17 -3.75 5.04
CA GLN A 415 16.63 -5.09 4.65
C GLN A 415 18.09 -5.36 5.03
N GLY A 416 18.79 -4.34 5.53
CA GLY A 416 20.10 -4.47 6.17
C GLY A 416 20.01 -4.75 7.68
N CYS A 417 18.84 -4.54 8.28
CA CYS A 417 18.61 -4.84 9.70
C CYS A 417 18.35 -6.32 9.92
N SER A 418 18.65 -6.81 11.11
CA SER A 418 18.19 -8.13 11.54
C SER A 418 16.66 -8.16 11.63
N PRO A 419 16.02 -9.33 11.46
CA PRO A 419 14.58 -9.46 11.65
C PRO A 419 14.10 -8.94 13.01
N ALA A 420 14.91 -9.14 14.07
CA ALA A 420 14.62 -8.68 15.42
C ALA A 420 14.62 -7.15 15.54
N GLU A 421 15.61 -6.46 14.97
CA GLU A 421 15.66 -4.99 14.98
C GLU A 421 14.49 -4.37 14.23
N LEU A 422 14.14 -4.95 13.08
CA LEU A 422 13.04 -4.46 12.26
C LEU A 422 11.70 -4.65 12.97
N ILE A 423 11.41 -5.86 13.46
CA ILE A 423 10.14 -6.11 14.17
C ILE A 423 10.05 -5.30 15.46
N ASN A 424 11.15 -5.11 16.20
CA ASN A 424 11.16 -4.24 17.39
C ASN A 424 10.81 -2.79 17.03
N SER A 425 11.37 -2.27 15.93
CA SER A 425 11.07 -0.90 15.47
C SER A 425 9.62 -0.76 15.06
N TYR A 426 9.11 -1.74 14.32
CA TYR A 426 7.69 -1.80 13.95
C TYR A 426 6.79 -1.88 15.18
N ASP A 427 7.07 -2.79 16.13
CA ASP A 427 6.27 -2.96 17.35
C ASP A 427 6.29 -1.70 18.23
N ASN A 428 7.38 -0.93 18.25
CA ASN A 428 7.42 0.37 18.92
C ASN A 428 6.46 1.39 18.29
N THR A 429 6.22 1.32 16.97
CA THR A 429 5.18 2.14 16.32
C THR A 429 3.77 1.76 16.79
N ILE A 430 3.56 0.47 17.12
CA ILE A 430 2.28 -0.01 17.67
C ILE A 430 2.11 0.45 19.12
N VAL A 431 3.18 0.47 19.92
CA VAL A 431 3.18 1.06 21.28
C VAL A 431 2.83 2.54 21.23
N TYR A 432 3.36 3.27 20.26
CA TYR A 432 3.02 4.67 20.09
C TYR A 432 1.58 4.87 19.59
N THR A 433 1.12 4.04 18.65
CA THR A 433 -0.29 4.02 18.22
C THR A 433 -1.23 3.73 19.39
N ASP A 434 -0.91 2.77 20.25
CA ASP A 434 -1.64 2.47 21.48
C ASP A 434 -1.81 3.71 22.38
N HIS A 435 -0.72 4.44 22.60
CA HIS A 435 -0.76 5.70 23.34
C HIS A 435 -1.70 6.72 22.70
N VAL A 436 -1.53 6.99 21.40
CA VAL A 436 -2.32 7.99 20.67
C VAL A 436 -3.82 7.67 20.76
N LEU A 437 -4.21 6.42 20.49
CA LEU A 437 -5.62 6.00 20.55
C LEU A 437 -6.17 6.08 21.98
N SER A 438 -5.38 5.69 22.99
CA SER A 438 -5.76 5.80 24.40
C SER A 438 -5.98 7.25 24.83
N GLN A 439 -5.12 8.18 24.41
CA GLN A 439 -5.27 9.61 24.71
C GLN A 439 -6.46 10.25 23.97
N MET A 440 -6.77 9.82 22.75
CA MET A 440 -7.99 10.24 22.06
C MET A 440 -9.24 9.79 22.82
N ILE A 441 -9.27 8.54 23.29
CA ILE A 441 -10.36 8.04 24.15
C ILE A 441 -10.46 8.86 25.43
N ASN A 442 -9.34 9.19 26.09
CA ASN A 442 -9.35 10.02 27.29
C ASN A 442 -9.88 11.43 27.02
N THR A 443 -9.50 12.04 25.89
CA THR A 443 -10.05 13.32 25.44
C THR A 443 -11.57 13.24 25.28
N LEU A 444 -12.09 12.16 24.70
CA LEU A 444 -13.53 11.96 24.50
C LEU A 444 -14.33 11.69 25.78
N LYS A 445 -13.69 11.19 26.84
CA LYS A 445 -14.32 11.04 28.17
C LYS A 445 -14.60 12.38 28.83
N GLU A 446 -13.84 13.42 28.51
CA GLU A 446 -13.99 14.76 29.08
C GLU A 446 -15.13 15.56 28.41
N VAL A 447 -15.64 15.07 27.27
CA VAL A 447 -16.73 15.70 26.53
C VAL A 447 -18.08 15.31 27.13
N SER A 448 -18.68 16.23 27.89
CA SER A 448 -19.94 15.99 28.63
C SER A 448 -21.21 16.42 27.89
N ASN A 449 -21.09 17.23 26.85
CA ASN A 449 -22.21 17.74 26.04
C ASN A 449 -22.58 16.85 24.85
N TYR A 450 -21.90 15.71 24.68
CA TYR A 450 -22.15 14.72 23.64
C TYR A 450 -22.20 13.32 24.23
N GLN A 451 -22.93 12.41 23.56
CA GLN A 451 -22.64 10.98 23.67
C GLN A 451 -21.48 10.68 22.70
N THR A 452 -20.29 10.40 23.24
CA THR A 452 -19.10 10.14 22.41
C THR A 452 -18.92 8.66 22.10
N GLY A 453 -18.53 8.39 20.85
CA GLY A 453 -18.07 7.11 20.34
C GLY A 453 -16.73 7.25 19.64
N PHE A 454 -15.98 6.15 19.60
CA PHE A 454 -14.68 6.06 18.98
C PHE A 454 -14.57 4.75 18.22
N TRP A 455 -14.07 4.80 17.00
CA TRP A 455 -13.81 3.63 16.16
C TRP A 455 -12.46 3.79 15.47
N TYR A 456 -11.52 2.89 15.77
CA TYR A 456 -10.24 2.77 15.09
C TYR A 456 -10.22 1.53 14.19
N LEU A 457 -9.67 1.67 12.99
CA LEU A 457 -9.27 0.56 12.13
C LEU A 457 -8.06 0.98 11.26
N SER A 458 -7.10 0.08 11.07
CA SER A 458 -6.01 0.33 10.12
C SER A 458 -6.52 0.24 8.68
N ASP A 459 -5.92 0.99 7.77
CA ASP A 459 -6.22 0.94 6.34
C ASP A 459 -5.73 -0.38 5.70
N HIS A 460 -4.55 -0.86 6.10
CA HIS A 460 -3.97 -2.17 5.81
C HIS A 460 -2.90 -2.53 6.86
N GLY A 461 -2.28 -3.71 6.72
CA GLY A 461 -1.14 -4.15 7.54
C GLY A 461 0.21 -4.01 6.81
N GLU A 462 1.25 -4.72 7.26
CA GLU A 462 2.63 -4.55 6.81
C GLU A 462 3.44 -5.85 6.83
N SER A 463 4.24 -6.09 5.79
CA SER A 463 5.29 -7.13 5.81
C SER A 463 6.60 -6.58 6.39
N THR A 464 7.17 -7.32 7.34
CA THR A 464 8.40 -6.96 8.08
C THR A 464 9.56 -7.93 7.80
N GLY A 465 9.59 -8.51 6.60
CA GLY A 465 10.65 -9.40 6.13
C GLY A 465 10.22 -10.86 5.96
N GLU A 466 8.98 -11.21 6.29
CA GLU A 466 8.46 -12.58 6.15
C GLU A 466 8.55 -13.03 4.69
N HIS A 467 9.18 -14.19 4.45
CA HIS A 467 9.46 -14.71 3.11
C HIS A 467 10.21 -13.74 2.18
N GLY A 468 10.96 -12.78 2.74
CA GLY A 468 11.69 -11.75 2.00
C GLY A 468 10.82 -10.61 1.46
N MET A 469 9.57 -10.49 1.94
CA MET A 469 8.68 -9.38 1.60
C MET A 469 8.77 -8.28 2.67
N TYR A 470 8.88 -7.04 2.21
CA TYR A 470 8.87 -5.86 3.06
C TYR A 470 7.80 -4.89 2.55
N LEU A 471 7.37 -3.97 3.42
CA LEU A 471 6.33 -2.98 3.13
C LEU A 471 5.00 -3.67 2.75
N HIS A 472 4.20 -2.96 1.96
CA HIS A 472 2.85 -3.32 1.56
C HIS A 472 2.59 -3.05 0.07
N GLY A 473 1.32 -3.10 -0.34
CA GLY A 473 0.87 -2.95 -1.73
C GLY A 473 1.03 -4.21 -2.58
N SER A 474 1.14 -5.38 -1.96
CA SER A 474 1.08 -6.64 -2.70
C SER A 474 -0.30 -6.80 -3.35
N PRO A 475 -0.41 -7.38 -4.57
CA PRO A 475 -1.72 -7.70 -5.13
C PRO A 475 -2.56 -8.52 -4.14
N TYR A 476 -3.77 -8.06 -3.82
CA TYR A 476 -4.57 -8.59 -2.71
C TYR A 476 -4.73 -10.13 -2.74
N SER A 477 -4.88 -10.72 -3.93
CA SER A 477 -5.07 -12.17 -4.11
C SER A 477 -3.91 -13.05 -3.61
N ILE A 478 -2.72 -12.47 -3.44
CA ILE A 478 -1.52 -13.16 -2.96
C ILE A 478 -0.89 -12.45 -1.76
N ALA A 479 -1.56 -11.41 -1.25
CA ALA A 479 -1.05 -10.65 -0.11
C ALA A 479 -1.02 -11.57 1.12
N PRO A 480 0.07 -11.54 1.90
CA PRO A 480 0.14 -12.31 3.12
C PRO A 480 -0.83 -11.72 4.16
N SER A 481 -1.21 -12.53 5.17
CA SER A 481 -2.12 -12.06 6.23
C SER A 481 -1.59 -10.82 6.94
N GLN A 482 -0.27 -10.66 7.03
CA GLN A 482 0.38 -9.49 7.59
C GLN A 482 -0.03 -8.18 6.92
N GLN A 483 -0.40 -8.18 5.62
CA GLN A 483 -0.86 -6.99 4.90
C GLN A 483 -2.37 -6.81 4.89
N THR A 484 -3.16 -7.86 5.11
CA THR A 484 -4.63 -7.81 5.00
C THR A 484 -5.35 -7.90 6.34
N HIS A 485 -4.77 -8.52 7.37
CA HIS A 485 -5.38 -8.68 8.70
C HIS A 485 -5.02 -7.48 9.57
N ILE A 486 -6.02 -6.64 9.84
CA ILE A 486 -5.87 -5.33 10.47
C ILE A 486 -6.48 -5.31 11.88
N PRO A 487 -5.95 -4.47 12.79
CA PRO A 487 -6.57 -4.21 14.08
C PRO A 487 -7.83 -3.34 13.90
N MET A 488 -8.85 -3.59 14.72
CA MET A 488 -10.04 -2.76 14.80
C MET A 488 -10.53 -2.70 16.25
N ILE A 489 -10.80 -1.50 16.74
CA ILE A 489 -11.20 -1.24 18.12
C ILE A 489 -12.35 -0.24 18.14
N MET A 490 -13.32 -0.43 19.03
CA MET A 490 -14.34 0.56 19.33
C MET A 490 -14.37 0.89 20.82
N TRP A 491 -14.76 2.12 21.14
CA TRP A 491 -15.03 2.58 22.51
C TRP A 491 -16.26 3.47 22.54
N PHE A 492 -16.99 3.43 23.65
CA PHE A 492 -18.21 4.21 23.85
C PHE A 492 -18.22 4.82 25.26
N SER A 493 -18.58 6.10 25.33
CA SER A 493 -18.83 6.80 26.59
C SER A 493 -20.03 6.21 27.34
N ASP A 494 -20.13 6.53 28.63
CA ASP A 494 -21.29 6.15 29.43
C ASP A 494 -22.58 6.79 28.90
N GLY A 495 -22.51 8.03 28.39
CA GLY A 495 -23.63 8.69 27.71
C GLY A 495 -24.10 7.94 26.46
N TRP A 496 -23.18 7.38 25.66
CA TRP A 496 -23.56 6.53 24.53
C TRP A 496 -24.20 5.22 24.99
N LYS A 497 -23.62 4.55 25.99
CA LYS A 497 -24.12 3.28 26.54
C LYS A 497 -25.50 3.42 27.15
N GLN A 498 -25.79 4.51 27.86
CA GLN A 498 -27.09 4.76 28.47
C GLN A 498 -28.21 4.85 27.43
N ASN A 499 -27.93 5.45 26.26
CA ASN A 499 -28.93 5.68 25.22
C ASN A 499 -28.94 4.60 24.11
N ASN A 500 -27.85 3.82 23.97
CA ASN A 500 -27.68 2.87 22.86
C ASN A 500 -27.15 1.51 23.32
N LEU A 501 -27.53 1.05 24.52
CA LEU A 501 -27.00 -0.19 25.11
C LEU A 501 -27.15 -1.41 24.19
N ALA A 502 -28.26 -1.51 23.45
CA ALA A 502 -28.50 -2.58 22.49
C ALA A 502 -27.45 -2.61 21.36
N GLN A 503 -27.03 -1.43 20.86
CA GLN A 503 -25.98 -1.34 19.85
C GLN A 503 -24.64 -1.86 20.41
N VAL A 504 -24.27 -1.41 21.61
CA VAL A 504 -23.00 -1.80 22.24
C VAL A 504 -22.96 -3.30 22.54
N ASN A 505 -24.06 -3.86 23.06
CA ASN A 505 -24.16 -5.30 23.32
C ASN A 505 -24.05 -6.12 22.03
N CYS A 506 -24.71 -5.67 20.96
CA CYS A 506 -24.63 -6.29 19.64
C CYS A 506 -23.20 -6.33 19.10
N LEU A 507 -22.49 -5.20 19.15
CA LEU A 507 -21.10 -5.09 18.69
C LEU A 507 -20.16 -5.98 19.53
N ASN A 508 -20.38 -6.04 20.85
CA ASN A 508 -19.56 -6.86 21.75
C ASN A 508 -19.64 -8.37 21.41
N GLN A 509 -20.82 -8.86 21.00
CA GLN A 509 -21.02 -10.26 20.60
C GLN A 509 -20.26 -10.63 19.30
N GLN A 510 -19.80 -9.63 18.53
CA GLN A 510 -19.15 -9.82 17.23
C GLN A 510 -17.62 -9.68 17.26
N THR A 511 -17.03 -9.40 18.43
CA THR A 511 -15.58 -9.17 18.61
C THR A 511 -14.66 -10.30 18.13
N LYS A 512 -15.21 -11.52 17.96
CA LYS A 512 -14.51 -12.70 17.45
C LYS A 512 -14.96 -13.14 16.05
N GLN A 513 -15.93 -12.46 15.46
CA GLN A 513 -16.46 -12.78 14.14
C GLN A 513 -15.54 -12.24 13.05
N LYS A 514 -15.56 -12.89 11.88
CA LYS A 514 -14.84 -12.41 10.71
C LYS A 514 -15.56 -11.19 10.15
N LEU A 515 -14.88 -10.05 10.20
CA LEU A 515 -15.35 -8.76 9.70
C LEU A 515 -14.34 -8.21 8.69
N SER A 516 -14.68 -7.10 8.06
CA SER A 516 -13.80 -6.38 7.15
C SER A 516 -14.14 -4.90 7.09
N GLN A 517 -13.33 -4.14 6.35
CA GLN A 517 -13.64 -2.76 6.00
C GLN A 517 -14.98 -2.61 5.24
N ASP A 518 -15.52 -3.67 4.63
CA ASP A 518 -16.85 -3.66 4.01
C ASP A 518 -17.97 -3.36 5.04
N ASN A 519 -17.71 -3.64 6.32
CA ASN A 519 -18.63 -3.37 7.41
C ASN A 519 -18.64 -1.90 7.85
N LEU A 520 -17.62 -1.10 7.52
CA LEU A 520 -17.48 0.27 8.01
C LEU A 520 -18.64 1.15 7.55
N PHE A 521 -18.87 1.23 6.25
CA PHE A 521 -19.87 2.11 5.65
C PHE A 521 -21.28 1.89 6.23
N PRO A 522 -21.87 0.67 6.17
CA PRO A 522 -23.24 0.47 6.64
C PRO A 522 -23.34 0.59 8.16
N SER A 523 -22.38 0.04 8.92
CA SER A 523 -22.45 0.04 10.38
C SER A 523 -22.25 1.43 10.96
N LEU A 524 -21.36 2.25 10.39
CA LEU A 524 -21.17 3.62 10.85
C LEU A 524 -22.46 4.42 10.66
N LEU A 525 -23.11 4.34 9.50
CA LEU A 525 -24.39 5.02 9.27
C LEU A 525 -25.46 4.58 10.27
N SER A 526 -25.59 3.28 10.52
CA SER A 526 -26.55 2.75 11.51
C SER A 526 -26.22 3.19 12.94
N MET A 527 -24.95 3.24 13.34
CA MET A 527 -24.52 3.75 14.65
C MET A 527 -24.82 5.24 14.83
N LEU A 528 -24.83 5.99 13.73
CA LEU A 528 -25.17 7.42 13.67
C LEU A 528 -26.68 7.68 13.53
N ASP A 529 -27.52 6.65 13.65
CA ASP A 529 -28.98 6.73 13.44
C ASP A 529 -29.36 7.33 12.08
N VAL A 530 -28.52 7.15 11.06
CA VAL A 530 -28.80 7.57 9.68
C VAL A 530 -29.60 6.48 8.97
N LYS A 531 -30.73 6.86 8.37
CA LYS A 531 -31.53 5.97 7.53
C LYS A 531 -31.36 6.34 6.07
N THR A 532 -31.04 5.35 5.26
CA THR A 532 -30.99 5.45 3.81
C THR A 532 -31.13 4.06 3.18
N GLN A 533 -31.68 3.98 1.97
CA GLN A 533 -31.82 2.77 1.18
C GLN A 533 -30.48 2.14 0.78
N VAL A 534 -29.38 2.89 0.87
CA VAL A 534 -28.04 2.40 0.45
C VAL A 534 -27.28 1.62 1.53
N ILE A 535 -27.83 1.49 2.74
CA ILE A 535 -27.26 0.62 3.78
C ILE A 535 -27.50 -0.84 3.39
N ASN A 536 -26.42 -1.60 3.17
CA ASN A 536 -26.49 -3.04 2.96
C ASN A 536 -26.67 -3.77 4.31
N PRO A 537 -27.84 -4.39 4.59
CA PRO A 537 -28.11 -5.00 5.88
C PRO A 537 -27.22 -6.21 6.20
N GLN A 538 -26.66 -6.87 5.19
CA GLN A 538 -25.76 -8.03 5.39
C GLN A 538 -24.35 -7.63 5.86
N LEU A 539 -23.98 -6.37 5.62
CA LEU A 539 -22.69 -5.81 6.03
C LEU A 539 -22.82 -4.87 7.24
N ASP A 540 -24.05 -4.51 7.62
CA ASP A 540 -24.34 -3.74 8.83
C ASP A 540 -24.21 -4.62 10.09
N MET A 541 -23.18 -4.35 10.89
CA MET A 541 -22.93 -5.04 12.15
C MET A 541 -24.09 -4.88 13.14
N LEU A 542 -24.89 -3.81 13.07
CA LEU A 542 -26.03 -3.62 13.95
C LEU A 542 -27.29 -4.36 13.47
N HIS A 543 -27.41 -4.63 12.18
CA HIS A 543 -28.54 -5.39 11.64
C HIS A 543 -28.48 -6.87 12.05
N SER A 544 -27.27 -7.43 12.16
CA SER A 544 -27.07 -8.84 12.54
C SER A 544 -27.69 -9.19 13.90
N CYS A 545 -27.88 -8.22 14.80
CA CYS A 545 -28.48 -8.44 16.12
C CYS A 545 -29.93 -7.98 16.23
N ALA A 546 -30.45 -7.24 15.24
CA ALA A 546 -31.84 -6.77 15.27
C ALA A 546 -32.86 -7.91 15.13
N ASN A 547 -32.43 -9.07 14.64
CA ASN A 547 -33.25 -10.28 14.47
C ASN A 547 -33.11 -11.28 15.64
N VAL A 548 -32.46 -10.90 16.75
CA VAL A 548 -32.40 -11.69 17.98
C VAL A 548 -33.35 -11.05 19.00
N ASN A 549 -34.66 -11.21 18.78
CA ASN A 549 -35.71 -10.91 19.75
C ASN A 549 -36.72 -12.07 19.77
#